data_AF-A0A1W2D424-F1
#
_entry.id   AF-A0A1W2D424-F1
#
_cell.length_a   1.000
_cell.length_b   1.000
_cell.length_c   1.000
_cell.angle_alpha   90.00
_cell.angle_beta   90.00
_cell.angle_gamma   90.00
#
_symmetry.space_group_name_H-M   'P 1'
#
loop_
_entity.id
_entity.type
_entity.pdbx_description
1 polymer ?
#
loop_
_entity_poly.entity_id
_entity_poly.type
_entity_poly.pdbx_seq_one_letter_code
_entity_poly.pdbx_strand_id
1 'polypeptide(L)'
;MLIGESFVGEGVNAAHINTVLGHRDGPAGTAWATALATPSAGHVPFVAVLRPSLPVKPMTLFVTKAAPANDDHGLLIWGPAQAGVAAGVADAVAAGSIPEPDTSTHVLIAAVWVNPGADDADTVYRNNREATRTALANGAKDLPAIDAVLAAKDTPSNPFYTPKERA
;
A
#
# COMPACT_ATOMS: atom_id res chain seq x y z
N MET A 1 3.02 -12.80 10.47
CA MET A 1 2.99 -11.46 9.86
C MET A 1 3.18 -11.66 8.38
N LEU A 2 2.35 -11.03 7.56
CA LEU A 2 2.34 -11.17 6.11
C LEU A 2 2.81 -9.85 5.50
N ILE A 3 3.75 -9.91 4.57
CA ILE A 3 4.35 -8.75 3.92
C ILE A 3 4.03 -8.84 2.44
N GLY A 4 3.53 -7.75 1.87
CA GLY A 4 3.10 -7.69 0.49
C GLY A 4 3.63 -6.47 -0.22
N GLU A 5 3.78 -6.59 -1.53
CA GLU A 5 4.14 -5.50 -2.43
C GLU A 5 3.37 -5.64 -3.74
N SER A 6 3.03 -4.49 -4.32
CA SER A 6 2.55 -4.42 -5.70
C SER A 6 2.76 -3.03 -6.29
N PHE A 7 3.14 -3.03 -7.57
CA PHE A 7 3.20 -1.87 -8.45
C PHE A 7 2.16 -2.01 -9.56
N VAL A 8 1.28 -1.02 -9.73
CA VAL A 8 0.20 -1.04 -10.75
C VAL A 8 0.14 0.28 -11.49
N GLY A 9 0.01 0.20 -12.81
CA GLY A 9 -0.06 1.35 -13.71
C GLY A 9 1.31 1.81 -14.20
N GLU A 10 1.31 2.93 -14.92
CA GLU A 10 2.51 3.52 -15.53
C GLU A 10 2.49 5.05 -15.36
N GLY A 11 3.64 5.67 -15.58
CA GLY A 11 3.79 7.13 -15.52
C GLY A 11 3.52 7.71 -14.13
N VAL A 12 3.00 8.94 -14.10
CA VAL A 12 2.81 9.71 -12.87
C VAL A 12 1.64 9.20 -12.01
N ASN A 13 0.68 8.48 -12.60
CA ASN A 13 -0.49 7.96 -11.88
C ASN A 13 -0.31 6.51 -11.39
N ALA A 14 0.88 5.92 -11.56
CA ALA A 14 1.19 4.58 -11.05
C ALA A 14 1.15 4.53 -9.52
N ALA A 15 0.68 3.41 -8.98
CA ALA A 15 0.63 3.15 -7.55
C ALA A 15 1.73 2.15 -7.16
N HIS A 16 2.41 2.41 -6.03
CA HIS A 16 3.37 1.47 -5.43
C HIS A 16 3.04 1.30 -3.95
N ILE A 17 2.48 0.14 -3.61
CA ILE A 17 1.97 -0.20 -2.29
C ILE A 17 2.87 -1.24 -1.63
N ASN A 18 3.22 -1.02 -0.37
CA ASN A 18 3.75 -2.08 0.50
C ASN A 18 2.83 -2.26 1.70
N THR A 19 2.57 -3.51 2.07
CA THR A 19 1.67 -3.86 3.17
C THR A 19 2.37 -4.69 4.23
N VAL A 20 2.07 -4.40 5.50
CA VAL A 20 2.40 -5.26 6.64
C VAL A 20 1.10 -5.59 7.37
N LEU A 21 0.67 -6.85 7.29
CA LEU A 21 -0.51 -7.37 7.97
C LEU A 21 -0.09 -8.29 9.11
N GLY A 22 -0.58 -8.04 10.33
CA GLY A 22 -0.23 -8.86 11.47
C GLY A 22 -1.16 -8.67 12.67
N HIS A 23 -1.12 -9.63 13.59
CA HIS A 23 -1.92 -9.59 14.81
C HIS A 23 -1.63 -8.31 15.60
N ARG A 24 -2.70 -7.65 16.09
CA ARG A 24 -2.62 -6.36 16.78
C ARG A 24 -1.95 -6.42 18.15
N ASP A 25 -1.83 -7.60 18.73
CA ASP A 25 -1.10 -7.82 19.99
C ASP A 25 0.38 -8.18 19.76
N GLY A 26 0.81 -8.22 18.48
CA GLY A 26 2.18 -8.51 18.08
C GLY A 26 2.95 -7.29 17.54
N PRO A 27 4.12 -7.51 16.91
CA PRO A 27 4.98 -6.44 16.40
C PRO A 27 4.28 -5.48 15.43
N ALA A 28 3.35 -5.97 14.62
CA ALA A 28 2.57 -5.15 13.70
C ALA A 28 1.68 -4.14 14.46
N GLY A 29 1.05 -4.58 15.55
CA GLY A 29 0.25 -3.71 16.43
C GLY A 29 1.07 -2.64 17.12
N THR A 30 2.24 -3.01 17.66
CA THR A 30 3.17 -2.03 18.24
C THR A 30 3.59 -0.99 17.20
N ALA A 31 4.04 -1.42 16.02
CA ALA A 31 4.44 -0.51 14.95
C ALA A 31 3.29 0.41 14.49
N TRP A 32 2.08 -0.14 14.34
CA TRP A 32 0.89 0.61 13.96
C TRP A 32 0.54 1.69 14.98
N ALA A 33 0.49 1.34 16.27
CA ALA A 33 0.13 2.26 17.34
C ALA A 33 1.20 3.34 17.54
N THR A 34 2.48 2.96 17.50
CA THR A 34 3.58 3.92 17.58
C THR A 34 3.55 4.90 16.42
N ALA A 35 3.46 4.42 15.18
CA ALA A 35 3.44 5.30 14.01
C ALA A 35 2.26 6.28 14.02
N LEU A 36 1.07 5.84 14.45
CA LEU A 36 -0.08 6.72 14.60
C LEU A 36 0.14 7.79 15.68
N ALA A 37 0.82 7.44 16.78
CA ALA A 37 1.08 8.35 17.90
C ALA A 37 2.27 9.30 17.66
N THR A 38 3.10 9.07 16.65
CA THR A 38 4.32 9.85 16.38
C THR A 38 4.34 10.44 14.96
N PRO A 39 3.40 11.33 14.61
CA PRO A 39 3.40 11.97 13.29
C PRO A 39 4.64 12.85 13.12
N SER A 40 5.17 12.88 11.90
CA SER A 40 6.30 13.75 11.52
C SER A 40 5.88 14.72 10.42
N ALA A 41 6.54 15.87 10.33
CA ALA A 41 6.22 16.88 9.33
C ALA A 41 6.28 16.28 7.91
N GLY A 42 5.21 16.43 7.15
CA GLY A 42 5.06 15.88 5.79
C GLY A 42 4.69 14.39 5.73
N HIS A 43 4.90 13.59 6.77
CA HIS A 43 4.60 12.16 6.78
C HIS A 43 3.70 11.83 7.96
N VAL A 44 2.45 12.28 7.88
CA VAL A 44 1.44 12.07 8.91
C VAL A 44 0.64 10.81 8.56
N PRO A 45 0.78 9.70 9.33
CA PRO A 45 -0.03 8.52 9.12
C PRO A 45 -1.47 8.76 9.56
N PHE A 46 -2.43 8.14 8.88
CA PHE A 46 -3.84 8.25 9.23
C PHE A 46 -4.60 6.94 8.96
N VAL A 47 -5.77 6.78 9.56
CA VAL A 47 -6.60 5.59 9.36
C VAL A 47 -7.35 5.70 8.03
N ALA A 48 -7.17 4.74 7.14
CA ALA A 48 -7.86 4.70 5.86
C ALA A 48 -9.36 4.41 6.04
N VAL A 49 -10.22 5.23 5.43
CA VAL A 49 -11.67 5.09 5.50
C VAL A 49 -12.32 4.87 4.13
N LEU A 50 -13.35 4.03 4.08
CA LEU A 50 -14.18 3.84 2.87
C LEU A 50 -15.07 5.06 2.62
N ARG A 51 -15.53 5.69 3.71
CA ARG A 51 -16.27 6.95 3.76
C ARG A 51 -16.13 7.54 5.16
N PRO A 52 -16.47 8.82 5.39
CA PRO A 52 -16.40 9.41 6.73
C PRO A 52 -17.05 8.53 7.80
N SER A 53 -16.34 8.33 8.91
CA SER A 53 -16.76 7.48 10.04
C SER A 53 -16.95 5.99 9.71
N LEU A 54 -16.43 5.49 8.57
CA LEU A 54 -16.39 4.07 8.24
C LEU A 54 -14.96 3.65 7.83
N PRO A 55 -14.08 3.34 8.80
CA PRO A 55 -12.77 2.79 8.52
C PRO A 55 -12.90 1.41 7.88
N VAL A 56 -11.96 1.06 7.00
CA VAL A 56 -11.86 -0.33 6.51
C VAL A 56 -11.34 -1.24 7.63
N LYS A 57 -11.72 -2.53 7.58
CA LYS A 57 -11.19 -3.57 8.46
C LYS A 57 -10.36 -4.58 7.64
N PRO A 58 -9.21 -5.07 8.15
CA PRO A 58 -8.56 -4.69 9.41
C PRO A 58 -8.15 -3.21 9.44
N MET A 59 -8.04 -2.65 10.65
CA MET A 59 -7.71 -1.22 10.82
C MET A 59 -6.42 -0.92 10.08
N THR A 60 -6.52 -0.04 9.08
CA THR A 60 -5.46 0.20 8.11
C THR A 60 -4.85 1.57 8.33
N LEU A 61 -3.56 1.62 8.68
CA LEU A 61 -2.78 2.84 8.74
C LEU A 61 -2.21 3.12 7.35
N PHE A 62 -2.66 4.21 6.75
CA PHE A 62 -2.08 4.77 5.55
C PHE A 62 -0.84 5.57 5.92
N VAL A 63 0.31 5.21 5.35
CA VAL A 63 1.59 5.90 5.54
C VAL A 63 2.05 6.42 4.19
N THR A 64 2.08 7.74 4.01
CA THR A 64 2.62 8.32 2.78
C THR A 64 4.14 8.09 2.70
N LYS A 65 4.64 7.70 1.53
CA LYS A 65 6.08 7.55 1.25
C LYS A 65 6.77 8.86 0.91
N ALA A 66 6.01 9.92 0.64
CA ALA A 66 6.52 11.25 0.36
C ALA A 66 5.67 12.33 1.02
N ALA A 67 6.33 13.40 1.45
CA ALA A 67 5.61 14.60 1.83
C ALA A 67 4.83 15.17 0.63
N PRO A 68 3.59 15.66 0.84
CA PRO A 68 2.88 16.41 -0.18
C PRO A 68 3.75 17.56 -0.68
N ALA A 69 3.85 17.70 -2.01
CA ALA A 69 4.70 18.72 -2.63
C ALA A 69 3.97 20.06 -2.75
N ASN A 70 2.64 20.01 -2.82
CA ASN A 70 1.69 21.11 -2.87
C ASN A 70 0.30 20.58 -2.44
N ASP A 71 -0.68 21.48 -2.37
CA ASP A 71 -2.05 21.14 -1.93
C ASP A 71 -2.72 20.12 -2.86
N ASP A 72 -2.52 20.21 -4.17
CA ASP A 72 -3.10 19.30 -5.16
C ASP A 72 -2.57 17.86 -4.99
N HIS A 73 -1.25 17.72 -4.83
CA HIS A 73 -0.63 16.43 -4.51
C HIS A 73 -1.17 15.89 -3.18
N GLY A 74 -1.37 16.77 -2.18
CA GLY A 74 -2.08 16.45 -0.96
C GLY A 74 -3.45 15.85 -1.26
N LEU A 75 -4.31 16.55 -1.99
CA LEU A 75 -5.66 16.09 -2.32
C LEU A 75 -5.67 14.71 -2.99
N LEU A 76 -4.68 14.39 -3.84
CA LEU A 76 -4.53 13.07 -4.43
C LEU A 76 -4.17 11.97 -3.40
N ILE A 77 -3.35 12.28 -2.40
CA ILE A 77 -3.02 11.39 -1.29
C ILE A 77 -4.26 11.15 -0.40
N TRP A 78 -4.88 12.22 0.10
CA TRP A 78 -5.98 12.14 1.07
C TRP A 78 -7.32 11.71 0.44
N GLY A 79 -7.49 11.89 -0.87
CA GLY A 79 -8.72 11.56 -1.60
C GLY A 79 -8.63 10.21 -2.32
N PRO A 80 -8.26 10.19 -3.62
CA PRO A 80 -8.32 8.99 -4.44
C PRO A 80 -7.37 7.88 -3.97
N ALA A 81 -6.15 8.19 -3.50
CA ALA A 81 -5.25 7.15 -3.03
C ALA A 81 -5.78 6.48 -1.75
N GLN A 82 -6.25 7.26 -0.76
CA GLN A 82 -6.92 6.73 0.43
C GLN A 82 -8.12 5.86 0.06
N ALA A 83 -9.01 6.35 -0.80
CA ALA A 83 -10.19 5.61 -1.23
C ALA A 83 -9.81 4.31 -1.94
N GLY A 84 -8.75 4.34 -2.75
CA GLY A 84 -8.19 3.18 -3.43
C GLY A 84 -7.69 2.15 -2.43
N VAL A 85 -6.86 2.54 -1.47
CA VAL A 85 -6.35 1.66 -0.41
C VAL A 85 -7.51 1.05 0.39
N ALA A 86 -8.46 1.86 0.86
CA ALA A 86 -9.59 1.36 1.64
C ALA A 86 -10.44 0.35 0.84
N ALA A 87 -10.73 0.64 -0.43
CA ALA A 87 -11.46 -0.26 -1.31
C ALA A 87 -10.66 -1.55 -1.61
N GLY A 88 -9.34 -1.45 -1.84
CA GLY A 88 -8.48 -2.60 -2.11
C GLY A 88 -8.35 -3.55 -0.92
N VAL A 89 -8.34 -3.01 0.31
CA VAL A 89 -8.43 -3.83 1.54
C VAL A 89 -9.78 -4.55 1.60
N ALA A 90 -10.88 -3.85 1.33
CA ALA A 90 -12.22 -4.46 1.33
C ALA A 90 -12.33 -5.56 0.26
N ASP A 91 -11.75 -5.36 -0.92
CA ASP A 91 -11.68 -6.37 -1.98
C ASP A 91 -10.84 -7.58 -1.53
N ALA A 92 -9.73 -7.37 -0.83
CA ALA A 92 -8.89 -8.45 -0.31
C ALA A 92 -9.61 -9.29 0.76
N VAL A 93 -10.45 -8.67 1.60
CA VAL A 93 -11.34 -9.38 2.54
C VAL A 93 -12.40 -10.16 1.77
N ALA A 94 -13.08 -9.53 0.82
CA ALA A 94 -14.11 -10.19 0.01
C ALA A 94 -13.56 -11.38 -0.80
N ALA A 95 -12.31 -11.28 -1.27
CA ALA A 95 -11.60 -12.34 -1.99
C ALA A 95 -10.95 -13.40 -1.07
N GLY A 96 -11.03 -13.26 0.25
CA GLY A 96 -10.45 -14.18 1.22
C GLY A 96 -8.92 -14.12 1.33
N SER A 97 -8.26 -13.13 0.72
CA SER A 97 -6.83 -12.88 0.94
C SER A 97 -6.56 -12.39 2.38
N ILE A 98 -7.55 -11.75 2.99
CA ILE A 98 -7.63 -11.53 4.43
C ILE A 98 -8.82 -12.35 4.96
N PRO A 99 -8.59 -13.39 5.77
CA PRO A 99 -9.67 -14.15 6.40
C PRO A 99 -10.57 -13.24 7.25
N GLU A 100 -11.89 -13.48 7.24
CA GLU A 100 -12.84 -12.68 8.02
C GLU A 100 -12.49 -12.56 9.52
N PRO A 101 -12.03 -13.63 10.22
CA PRO A 101 -11.60 -13.52 11.62
C PRO A 101 -10.45 -12.51 11.82
N ASP A 102 -9.55 -12.41 10.84
CA ASP A 102 -8.38 -11.53 10.92
C ASP A 102 -8.76 -10.06 10.82
N THR A 103 -9.92 -9.73 10.25
CA THR A 103 -10.42 -8.34 10.18
C THR A 103 -10.59 -7.68 11.55
N SER A 104 -10.73 -8.47 12.62
CA SER A 104 -10.92 -7.97 13.99
C SER A 104 -9.71 -8.15 14.90
N THR A 105 -8.78 -9.03 14.54
CA THR A 105 -7.59 -9.37 15.34
C THR A 105 -6.31 -8.77 14.78
N HIS A 106 -6.27 -8.42 13.50
CA HIS A 106 -5.10 -7.86 12.83
C HIS A 106 -5.21 -6.35 12.60
N VAL A 107 -4.05 -5.74 12.41
CA VAL A 107 -3.89 -4.38 11.86
C VAL A 107 -3.10 -4.45 10.56
N LEU A 108 -3.32 -3.45 9.70
CA LEU A 108 -2.61 -3.28 8.45
C LEU A 108 -1.85 -1.96 8.45
N ILE A 109 -0.58 -1.98 8.04
CA ILE A 109 0.16 -0.78 7.65
C ILE A 109 0.30 -0.82 6.14
N ALA A 110 -0.17 0.22 5.45
CA ALA A 110 -0.04 0.40 4.01
C ALA A 110 0.85 1.61 3.73
N ALA A 111 2.04 1.38 3.19
CA ALA A 111 2.95 2.43 2.73
C ALA A 111 2.67 2.75 1.26
N VAL A 112 2.31 4.00 0.98
CA VAL A 112 1.69 4.42 -0.28
C VAL A 112 2.53 5.48 -0.98
N TRP A 113 2.86 5.24 -2.24
CA TRP A 113 3.47 6.22 -3.12
C TRP A 113 2.40 6.86 -4.00
N VAL A 114 2.37 8.19 -4.01
CA VAL A 114 1.71 9.00 -5.03
C VAL A 114 2.78 9.91 -5.60
N ASN A 115 2.87 9.98 -6.93
CA ASN A 115 3.84 10.85 -7.58
C ASN A 115 3.40 12.32 -7.41
N PRO A 116 4.29 13.27 -7.07
CA PRO A 116 3.96 14.69 -7.06
C PRO A 116 3.43 15.25 -8.39
N GLY A 117 3.74 14.60 -9.51
CA GLY A 117 3.23 14.93 -10.83
C GLY A 117 1.95 14.20 -11.23
N ALA A 118 1.33 13.42 -10.32
CA ALA A 118 0.07 12.75 -10.61
C ALA A 118 -1.02 13.78 -10.95
N ASP A 119 -1.82 13.48 -11.97
CA ASP A 119 -2.72 14.44 -12.61
C ASP A 119 -4.12 13.85 -12.90
N ASP A 120 -4.33 12.55 -12.66
CA ASP A 120 -5.61 11.89 -12.86
C ASP A 120 -6.06 11.16 -11.59
N ALA A 121 -7.00 11.77 -10.87
CA ALA A 121 -7.55 11.26 -9.62
C ALA A 121 -8.20 9.87 -9.78
N ASP A 122 -8.91 9.62 -10.88
CA ASP A 122 -9.60 8.36 -11.09
C ASP A 122 -8.60 7.23 -11.38
N THR A 123 -7.53 7.53 -12.12
CA THR A 123 -6.44 6.58 -12.35
C THR A 123 -5.65 6.31 -11.05
N VAL A 124 -5.36 7.35 -10.25
CA VAL A 124 -4.76 7.17 -8.91
C VAL A 124 -5.63 6.25 -8.05
N TYR A 125 -6.95 6.46 -8.02
CA TYR A 125 -7.88 5.61 -7.28
C TYR A 125 -7.83 4.15 -7.74
N ARG A 126 -8.01 3.90 -9.05
CA ARG A 126 -8.02 2.54 -9.61
C ARG A 126 -6.71 1.80 -9.36
N ASN A 127 -5.58 2.47 -9.60
CA ASN A 127 -4.26 1.87 -9.42
C ASN A 127 -3.99 1.56 -7.94
N ASN A 128 -4.31 2.46 -7.01
CA ASN A 128 -4.13 2.20 -5.58
C ASN A 128 -5.04 1.08 -5.07
N ARG A 129 -6.27 0.96 -5.59
CA ARG A 129 -7.19 -0.15 -5.28
C ARG A 129 -6.61 -1.48 -5.71
N GLU A 130 -6.19 -1.59 -6.97
CA GLU A 130 -5.65 -2.84 -7.51
C GLU A 130 -4.29 -3.20 -6.90
N ALA A 131 -3.39 -2.22 -6.71
CA ALA A 131 -2.10 -2.44 -6.06
C ALA A 131 -2.28 -2.91 -4.62
N THR A 132 -3.22 -2.34 -3.87
CA THR A 132 -3.48 -2.75 -2.49
C THR A 132 -4.05 -4.17 -2.43
N ARG A 133 -5.05 -4.48 -3.27
CA ARG A 133 -5.62 -5.83 -3.38
C ARG A 133 -4.54 -6.86 -3.74
N THR A 134 -3.69 -6.52 -4.71
CA THR A 134 -2.62 -7.41 -5.19
C THR A 134 -1.51 -7.59 -4.15
N ALA A 135 -1.09 -6.53 -3.47
CA ALA A 135 -0.08 -6.62 -2.41
C ALA A 135 -0.55 -7.54 -1.27
N LEU A 136 -1.81 -7.42 -0.86
CA LEU A 136 -2.40 -8.29 0.17
C LEU A 136 -2.51 -9.75 -0.31
N ALA A 137 -2.93 -9.97 -1.56
CA ALA A 137 -2.98 -11.31 -2.14
C ALA A 137 -1.60 -11.96 -2.26
N ASN A 138 -0.56 -11.17 -2.61
CA ASN A 138 0.83 -11.62 -2.66
C ASN A 138 1.33 -12.00 -1.27
N GLY A 139 1.11 -11.13 -0.27
CA GLY A 139 1.50 -11.41 1.11
C GLY A 139 0.78 -12.61 1.72
N ALA A 140 -0.49 -12.84 1.39
CA ALA A 140 -1.23 -14.03 1.81
C ALA A 140 -0.70 -15.34 1.21
N LYS A 141 -0.03 -15.25 0.06
CA LYS A 141 0.54 -16.40 -0.66
C LYS A 141 2.06 -16.55 -0.46
N ASP A 142 2.68 -15.70 0.37
CA ASP A 142 4.13 -15.63 0.55
C ASP A 142 4.88 -15.47 -0.78
N LEU A 143 4.38 -14.58 -1.64
CA LEU A 143 4.99 -14.25 -2.94
C LEU A 143 5.94 -13.06 -2.82
N PRO A 144 6.99 -13.00 -3.66
CA PRO A 144 7.33 -13.94 -4.73
C PRO A 144 8.05 -15.21 -4.23
N ALA A 145 7.92 -16.31 -4.97
CA ALA A 145 8.74 -17.49 -4.75
C ALA A 145 10.23 -17.18 -5.00
N ILE A 146 11.11 -17.76 -4.17
CA ILE A 146 12.55 -17.49 -4.24
C ILE A 146 13.16 -17.81 -5.63
N ASP A 147 12.66 -18.84 -6.31
CA ASP A 147 13.13 -19.22 -7.65
C ASP A 147 12.91 -18.10 -8.69
N ALA A 148 11.78 -17.39 -8.59
CA ALA A 148 11.50 -16.26 -9.48
C ALA A 148 12.49 -15.11 -9.24
N VAL A 149 12.84 -14.86 -7.97
CA VAL A 149 13.84 -13.85 -7.59
C VAL A 149 15.22 -14.23 -8.14
N LEU A 150 15.64 -15.49 -7.97
CA LEU A 150 16.94 -15.98 -8.43
C LEU A 150 17.05 -16.02 -9.96
N ALA A 151 15.94 -16.23 -10.66
CA ALA A 151 15.88 -16.15 -12.12
C ALA A 151 16.03 -14.70 -12.62
N ALA A 152 15.45 -13.72 -11.93
CA ALA A 152 15.49 -12.31 -12.32
C ALA A 152 16.76 -11.56 -11.87
N LYS A 153 17.56 -12.12 -10.95
CA LYS A 153 18.67 -11.44 -10.27
C LYS A 153 19.68 -10.75 -11.20
N ASP A 154 19.90 -11.28 -12.41
CA ASP A 154 20.89 -10.79 -13.37
C ASP A 154 20.32 -9.75 -14.34
N THR A 155 19.00 -9.50 -14.31
CA THR A 155 18.29 -8.55 -15.17
C THR A 155 17.37 -7.61 -14.37
N PRO A 156 17.82 -6.99 -13.27
CA PRO A 156 16.96 -6.15 -12.45
C PRO A 156 16.49 -4.94 -13.26
N SER A 157 15.21 -4.64 -13.24
CA SER A 157 14.64 -3.45 -13.86
C SER A 157 13.53 -2.90 -12.98
N ASN A 158 13.46 -1.57 -12.87
CA ASN A 158 12.38 -0.87 -12.20
C ASN A 158 12.03 0.41 -12.97
N PRO A 159 10.91 1.10 -12.65
CA PRO A 159 10.46 2.27 -13.38
C PRO A 159 11.47 3.42 -13.49
N PHE A 160 12.53 3.41 -12.67
CA PHE A 160 13.53 4.48 -12.62
C PHE A 160 14.92 4.03 -13.10
N TYR A 161 15.14 2.74 -13.33
CA TYR A 161 16.46 2.23 -13.71
C TYR A 161 16.41 0.84 -14.34
N THR A 162 17.14 0.69 -15.46
CA THR A 162 17.50 -0.59 -16.05
C THR A 162 19.01 -0.59 -16.32
N PRO A 163 19.80 -1.53 -15.78
CA PRO A 163 21.22 -1.66 -16.08
C PRO A 163 21.44 -1.87 -17.57
N LYS A 164 22.52 -1.27 -18.11
CA LYS A 164 23.00 -1.63 -19.45
C LYS A 164 23.58 -3.05 -19.41
N GLU A 165 23.39 -3.81 -20.49
CA GLU A 165 24.01 -5.14 -20.63
C GLU A 165 25.52 -5.04 -20.38
N ARG A 166 26.07 -5.99 -19.62
CA ARG A 166 27.52 -6.09 -19.44
C ARG A 166 28.12 -6.49 -20.79
N ALA A 167 29.01 -5.65 -21.32
CA ALA A 167 29.82 -5.95 -22.48
C ALA A 167 30.76 -7.15 -22.22
#